data_AF-A0A8J4G9W5-F1
#
_entry.id   AF-A0A8J4G9W5-F1
#
_cell.length_a   1.000
_cell.length_b   1.000
_cell.length_c   1.000
_cell.angle_alpha   90.00
_cell.angle_beta   90.00
_cell.angle_gamma   90.00
#
_symmetry.space_group_name_H-M   'P 1'
#
loop_
_entity.id
_entity.type
_entity.pdbx_description
1 polymer ?
#
loop_
_entity_poly.entity_id
_entity_poly.type
_entity_poly.pdbx_seq_one_letter_code
_entity_poly.pdbx_strand_id
1 'polypeptide(L)'
;MATNVADSLALCQLRDRMLVGVPATSRPGAESLLDSLTASLRKLELAVKTQQPDAVSIRVSDALRTVAELELLQAPGLPFLIPKEYQTLPRLVGRAQVELTLEKRDGSLGFVDPVVGGPAKSTTLVLTLDGYSAPLSAGNFLKNVLEGLYDNRPIQVNYTSVFVQAPPSRERPPIPLEILPAGVRSPL
;
A
#
# COMPACT_ATOMS: atom_id res chain seq x y z
N MET A 1 -19.79 18.81 1.70
CA MET A 1 -18.80 18.60 0.62
C MET A 1 -18.08 19.91 0.27
N ALA A 2 -18.78 20.93 -0.26
CA ALA A 2 -18.15 22.19 -0.68
C ALA A 2 -17.35 22.88 0.44
N THR A 3 -17.91 22.95 1.66
CA THR A 3 -17.21 23.48 2.85
C THR A 3 -15.91 22.74 3.13
N ASN A 4 -15.95 21.40 3.22
CA ASN A 4 -14.75 20.57 3.45
C ASN A 4 -13.66 20.80 2.40
N VAL A 5 -14.03 21.00 1.13
CA VAL A 5 -13.06 21.27 0.05
C VAL A 5 -12.44 22.66 0.22
N ALA A 6 -13.25 23.67 0.56
CA ALA A 6 -12.76 25.02 0.84
C ALA A 6 -11.82 25.05 2.06
N ASP A 7 -12.19 24.36 3.13
CA ASP A 7 -11.37 24.26 4.35
C ASP A 7 -10.06 23.53 4.06
N SER A 8 -10.10 22.44 3.28
CA SER A 8 -8.90 21.70 2.86
C SER A 8 -7.97 22.57 2.02
N LEU A 9 -8.52 23.36 1.07
CA LEU A 9 -7.73 24.31 0.27
C LEU A 9 -7.08 25.39 1.13
N ALA A 10 -7.79 25.88 2.16
CA ALA A 10 -7.24 26.85 3.10
C ALA A 10 -6.09 26.25 3.93
N LEU A 11 -6.22 25.00 4.37
CA LEU A 11 -5.15 24.28 5.06
C LEU A 11 -3.91 24.09 4.18
N CYS A 12 -4.09 23.77 2.89
CA CYS A 12 -2.96 23.64 1.95
C CYS A 12 -2.15 24.93 1.77
N GLN A 13 -2.72 26.11 2.05
CA GLN A 13 -1.97 27.38 2.05
C GLN A 13 -1.01 27.50 3.24
N LEU A 14 -1.29 26.80 4.34
CA LEU A 14 -0.45 26.78 5.54
C LEU A 14 0.70 25.77 5.39
N ARG A 15 1.52 25.95 4.36
CA ARG A 15 2.54 24.96 3.94
C ARG A 15 3.48 24.54 5.07
N ASP A 16 3.95 25.49 5.88
CA ASP A 16 4.85 25.18 6.99
C ASP A 16 4.21 24.24 8.02
N ARG A 17 2.90 24.38 8.27
CA ARG A 17 2.15 23.47 9.14
C ARG A 17 1.93 22.11 8.50
N MET A 18 1.67 22.10 7.19
CA MET A 18 1.43 20.87 6.42
C MET A 18 2.69 20.02 6.22
N LEU A 19 3.88 20.63 6.31
CA LEU A 19 5.17 19.95 6.14
C LEU A 19 5.86 19.59 7.46
N VAL A 20 5.20 19.82 8.60
CA VAL A 20 5.73 19.39 9.91
C VAL A 20 5.98 17.88 9.89
N GLY A 21 7.12 17.44 10.44
CA GLY A 21 7.48 16.02 10.51
C GLY A 21 8.16 15.45 9.26
N VAL A 22 8.16 16.18 8.13
CA VAL A 22 8.86 15.73 6.92
C VAL A 22 10.38 15.87 7.12
N PRO A 23 11.18 14.80 6.93
CA PRO A 23 12.64 14.88 6.96
C PRO A 23 13.18 15.83 5.88
N ALA A 24 14.29 16.52 6.16
CA ALA A 24 14.88 17.48 5.22
C ALA A 24 15.18 16.87 3.83
N THR A 25 15.57 15.59 3.79
CA THR A 25 15.84 14.84 2.55
C THR A 25 14.60 14.63 1.68
N SER A 26 13.41 14.59 2.28
CA SER A 26 12.14 14.31 1.61
C SER A 26 11.32 15.57 1.34
N ARG A 27 11.80 16.73 1.83
CA ARG A 27 11.07 18.02 1.77
C ARG A 27 10.71 18.45 0.34
N PRO A 28 11.60 18.37 -0.67
CA PRO A 28 11.23 18.71 -2.04
C PRO A 28 10.09 17.85 -2.59
N GLY A 29 10.10 16.54 -2.27
CA GLY A 29 9.03 15.62 -2.66
C GLY A 29 7.70 15.96 -1.98
N ALA A 30 7.73 16.26 -0.68
CA ALA A 30 6.54 16.65 0.07
C ALA A 30 5.94 17.98 -0.43
N GLU A 31 6.78 18.95 -0.82
CA GLU A 31 6.33 20.20 -1.43
C GLU A 31 5.61 19.96 -2.77
N SER A 32 6.15 19.05 -3.60
CA SER A 32 5.52 18.64 -4.85
C SER A 32 4.18 17.91 -4.63
N LEU A 33 4.08 17.08 -3.59
CA LEU A 33 2.83 16.43 -3.19
C LEU A 33 1.79 17.47 -2.73
N LEU A 34 2.18 18.50 -1.99
CA LEU A 34 1.26 19.58 -1.59
C LEU A 34 0.75 20.39 -2.80
N ASP A 35 1.59 20.61 -3.80
CA ASP A 35 1.17 21.28 -5.04
C ASP A 35 0.16 20.40 -5.79
N SER A 36 0.44 19.10 -5.87
CA SER A 36 -0.44 18.10 -6.47
C SER A 36 -1.77 17.97 -5.74
N LEU A 37 -1.76 18.00 -4.41
CA LEU A 37 -2.95 17.99 -3.56
C LEU A 37 -3.80 19.23 -3.81
N THR A 38 -3.17 20.41 -3.86
CA THR A 38 -3.85 21.67 -4.14
C THR A 38 -4.53 21.63 -5.51
N ALA A 39 -3.84 21.14 -6.54
CA ALA A 39 -4.39 20.99 -7.88
C ALA A 39 -5.57 19.99 -7.91
N SER A 40 -5.46 18.86 -7.20
CA SER A 40 -6.53 17.86 -7.08
C SER A 40 -7.75 18.41 -6.35
N LEU A 41 -7.57 19.15 -5.26
CA LEU A 41 -8.64 19.82 -4.53
C LEU A 41 -9.34 20.90 -5.37
N ARG A 42 -8.62 21.64 -6.23
CA ARG A 42 -9.24 22.58 -7.18
C ARG A 42 -10.09 21.87 -8.23
N LYS A 43 -9.64 20.72 -8.74
CA LYS A 43 -10.44 19.88 -9.65
C LYS A 43 -11.69 19.34 -8.94
N LEU A 44 -11.56 18.93 -7.68
CA LEU A 44 -12.68 18.49 -6.85
C LEU A 44 -13.66 19.64 -6.60
N GLU A 45 -13.18 20.84 -6.28
CA GLU A 45 -14.00 22.04 -6.11
C GLU A 45 -14.84 22.32 -7.36
N LEU A 46 -14.23 22.23 -8.54
CA LEU A 46 -14.93 22.40 -9.81
C LEU A 46 -16.01 21.31 -10.01
N ALA A 47 -15.67 20.04 -9.81
CA ALA A 47 -16.61 18.93 -9.97
C ALA A 47 -17.82 19.03 -9.02
N VAL A 48 -17.60 19.53 -7.79
CA VAL A 48 -18.68 19.80 -6.83
C VAL A 48 -19.55 20.97 -7.32
N LYS A 49 -18.95 22.07 -7.80
CA LYS A 49 -19.69 23.23 -8.34
C LYS A 49 -20.51 22.88 -9.59
N THR A 50 -20.00 22.02 -10.45
CA THR A 50 -20.67 21.58 -11.69
C THR A 50 -21.54 20.33 -11.51
N GLN A 51 -21.72 19.85 -10.27
CA GLN A 51 -22.59 18.73 -9.92
C GLN A 51 -22.27 17.44 -10.70
N GLN A 52 -20.98 17.06 -10.78
CA GLN A 52 -20.52 15.85 -11.47
C GLN A 52 -20.19 14.72 -10.46
N PRO A 53 -21.17 13.91 -10.00
CA PRO A 53 -20.97 12.95 -8.91
C PRO A 53 -19.90 11.88 -9.21
N ASP A 54 -19.85 11.36 -10.43
CA ASP A 54 -18.85 10.35 -10.82
C ASP A 54 -17.43 10.93 -10.74
N ALA A 55 -17.26 12.16 -11.21
CA ALA A 55 -15.99 12.86 -11.11
C ALA A 55 -15.62 13.16 -9.65
N VAL A 56 -16.59 13.53 -8.80
CA VAL A 56 -16.35 13.81 -7.38
C VAL A 56 -15.72 12.61 -6.67
N SER A 57 -16.25 11.40 -6.86
CA SER A 57 -15.72 10.19 -6.22
C SER A 57 -14.25 9.93 -6.59
N ILE A 58 -13.94 10.05 -7.89
CA ILE A 58 -12.57 9.88 -8.41
C ILE A 58 -11.64 10.96 -7.83
N ARG A 59 -12.08 12.23 -7.82
CA ARG A 59 -11.26 13.35 -7.34
C ARG A 59 -11.01 13.33 -5.84
N VAL A 60 -11.98 12.85 -5.05
CA VAL A 60 -11.76 12.58 -3.62
C VAL A 60 -10.67 11.53 -3.44
N SER A 61 -10.75 10.43 -4.19
CA SER A 61 -9.76 9.35 -4.13
C SER A 61 -8.36 9.83 -4.52
N ASP A 62 -8.24 10.63 -5.58
CA ASP A 62 -6.97 11.25 -6.01
C ASP A 62 -6.36 12.14 -4.90
N ALA A 63 -7.20 12.99 -4.29
CA ALA A 63 -6.76 13.88 -3.22
C ALA A 63 -6.32 13.09 -1.98
N LEU A 64 -7.10 12.11 -1.54
CA LEU A 64 -6.78 11.26 -0.39
C LEU A 64 -5.52 10.41 -0.63
N ARG A 65 -5.29 9.92 -1.84
CA ARG A 65 -4.03 9.24 -2.18
C ARG A 65 -2.83 10.16 -1.98
N THR A 66 -2.94 11.40 -2.45
CA THR A 66 -1.87 12.40 -2.30
C THR A 66 -1.63 12.73 -0.82
N VAL A 67 -2.68 12.82 -0.01
CA VAL A 67 -2.58 13.00 1.46
C VAL A 67 -1.85 11.80 2.08
N ALA A 68 -2.22 10.57 1.73
CA ALA A 68 -1.57 9.37 2.27
C ALA A 68 -0.07 9.29 1.90
N GLU A 69 0.31 9.73 0.71
CA GLU A 69 1.71 9.83 0.29
C GLU A 69 2.47 10.89 1.08
N LEU A 70 1.85 12.04 1.39
CA LEU A 70 2.45 13.07 2.23
C LEU A 70 2.62 12.59 3.68
N GLU A 71 1.59 11.95 4.25
CA GLU A 71 1.62 11.37 5.60
C GLU A 71 2.72 10.30 5.72
N LEU A 72 2.94 9.53 4.66
CA LEU A 72 4.01 8.54 4.60
C LEU A 72 5.39 9.19 4.70
N LEU A 73 5.61 10.36 4.09
CA LEU A 73 6.86 11.11 4.23
C LEU A 73 7.04 11.72 5.63
N GLN A 74 5.94 11.92 6.36
CA GLN A 74 5.93 12.43 7.75
C GLN A 74 6.08 11.33 8.79
N ALA A 75 5.91 10.07 8.39
CA ALA A 75 5.94 8.94 9.31
C ALA A 75 7.31 8.85 10.00
N PRO A 76 7.37 8.81 11.35
CA PRO A 76 8.62 8.81 12.11
C PRO A 76 9.39 7.48 12.04
N GLY A 77 9.03 6.58 11.14
CA GLY A 77 9.50 5.19 11.11
C GLY A 77 8.63 4.25 11.93
N LEU A 78 9.20 3.14 12.39
CA LEU A 78 8.47 2.17 13.21
C LEU A 78 8.21 2.72 14.61
N PRO A 79 6.95 2.70 15.11
CA PRO A 79 6.61 3.21 16.44
C PRO A 79 7.02 2.27 17.58
N PHE A 80 7.64 1.12 17.28
CA PHE A 80 8.05 0.11 18.25
C PHE A 80 9.41 -0.48 17.88
N LEU A 81 10.06 -1.09 18.88
CA LEU A 81 11.31 -1.82 18.71
C LEU A 81 11.03 -3.28 18.39
N ILE A 82 11.74 -3.82 17.40
CA ILE A 82 11.70 -5.26 17.09
C ILE A 82 12.57 -5.99 18.13
N PRO A 83 12.06 -7.05 18.78
CA PRO A 83 12.83 -7.85 19.73
C PRO A 83 14.17 -8.36 19.16
N LYS A 84 15.19 -8.47 20.03
CA LYS A 84 16.56 -8.86 19.64
C LYS A 84 16.60 -10.20 18.90
N GLU A 85 15.77 -11.14 19.33
CA GLU A 85 15.64 -12.48 18.74
C GLU A 85 15.25 -12.48 17.25
N TYR A 86 14.60 -11.43 16.75
CA TYR A 86 14.19 -11.32 15.35
C TYR A 86 15.05 -10.37 14.51
N GLN A 87 16.15 -9.84 15.06
CA GLN A 87 16.96 -8.84 14.35
C GLN A 87 17.60 -9.35 13.06
N THR A 88 17.85 -10.65 12.98
CA THR A 88 18.43 -11.33 11.81
C THR A 88 17.41 -11.62 10.70
N LEU A 89 16.11 -11.47 10.99
CA LEU A 89 15.05 -11.73 10.02
C LEU A 89 14.88 -10.55 9.04
N PRO A 90 14.44 -10.83 7.80
CA PRO A 90 14.09 -9.79 6.84
C PRO A 90 12.97 -8.90 7.39
N ARG A 91 13.08 -7.59 7.21
CA ARG A 91 12.08 -6.62 7.64
C ARG A 91 11.81 -5.56 6.58
N LEU A 92 10.56 -5.14 6.49
CA LEU A 92 10.15 -3.98 5.71
C LEU A 92 9.89 -2.81 6.67
N VAL A 93 10.71 -1.76 6.60
CA VAL A 93 10.55 -0.54 7.40
C VAL A 93 9.95 0.54 6.50
N GLY A 94 8.66 0.41 6.22
CA GLY A 94 7.95 1.26 5.26
C GLY A 94 6.81 0.53 4.57
N ARG A 95 6.41 1.03 3.40
CA ARG A 95 5.48 0.35 2.50
C ARG A 95 6.17 -0.06 1.21
N ALA A 96 5.68 -1.15 0.60
CA ALA A 96 6.12 -1.60 -0.71
C ALA A 96 4.90 -2.00 -1.55
N GLN A 97 4.95 -1.78 -2.87
CA GLN A 97 3.97 -2.35 -3.80
C GLN A 97 4.57 -3.58 -4.48
N VAL A 98 3.76 -4.64 -4.58
CA VAL A 98 4.11 -5.87 -5.29
C VAL A 98 3.02 -6.15 -6.31
N GLU A 99 3.45 -6.42 -7.54
CA GLU A 99 2.55 -6.85 -8.61
C GLU A 99 2.66 -8.37 -8.77
N LEU A 100 1.51 -9.06 -8.76
CA LEU A 100 1.41 -10.49 -9.04
C LEU A 100 0.66 -10.69 -10.34
N THR A 101 1.35 -11.26 -11.34
CA THR A 101 0.72 -11.68 -12.58
C THR A 101 0.13 -13.08 -12.42
N LEU A 102 -1.17 -13.19 -12.61
CA LEU A 102 -1.93 -14.43 -12.45
C LEU A 102 -2.39 -14.91 -13.82
N GLU A 103 -2.30 -16.22 -14.06
CA GLU A 103 -2.82 -16.87 -15.25
C GLU A 103 -3.64 -18.10 -14.88
N LYS A 104 -4.68 -18.41 -15.66
CA LYS A 104 -5.38 -19.68 -15.50
C LYS A 104 -4.55 -20.81 -16.10
N ARG A 105 -4.38 -21.89 -15.32
CA ARG A 105 -3.59 -23.07 -15.72
C ARG A 105 -4.10 -23.74 -17.00
N ASP A 106 -5.41 -23.72 -17.22
CA ASP A 106 -6.05 -24.33 -18.41
C ASP A 106 -5.98 -23.42 -19.66
N GLY A 107 -5.38 -22.22 -19.55
CA GLY A 107 -5.28 -21.25 -20.63
C GLY A 107 -6.60 -20.55 -20.96
N SER A 108 -7.67 -20.78 -20.19
CA SER A 108 -8.96 -20.13 -20.42
C SER A 108 -8.90 -18.63 -20.12
N LEU A 109 -9.72 -17.86 -20.83
CA LEU A 109 -9.85 -16.41 -20.68
C LEU A 109 -10.73 -16.07 -19.46
N GLY A 110 -10.24 -16.42 -18.28
CA GLY A 110 -10.97 -16.31 -17.02
C GLY A 110 -10.88 -14.96 -16.32
N PHE A 111 -10.17 -14.00 -16.88
CA PHE A 111 -10.02 -12.65 -16.33
C PHE A 111 -10.64 -11.62 -17.25
N VAL A 112 -10.71 -10.38 -16.78
CA VAL A 112 -11.10 -9.23 -17.58
C VAL A 112 -9.89 -8.32 -17.74
N ASP A 113 -9.59 -7.94 -18.98
CA ASP A 113 -8.57 -6.95 -19.29
C ASP A 113 -8.95 -5.61 -18.64
N PRO A 114 -8.11 -5.07 -17.74
CA PRO A 114 -8.44 -3.85 -16.99
C PRO A 114 -8.43 -2.58 -17.85
N VAL A 115 -7.84 -2.61 -19.05
CA VAL A 115 -7.70 -1.46 -19.95
C VAL A 115 -8.73 -1.52 -21.08
N VAL A 116 -8.87 -2.68 -21.73
CA VAL A 116 -9.68 -2.85 -22.94
C VAL A 116 -11.10 -3.31 -22.62
N GLY A 117 -11.33 -3.94 -21.46
CA GLY A 117 -12.64 -4.47 -21.09
C GLY A 117 -13.05 -5.66 -21.96
N GLY A 118 -12.43 -6.82 -21.75
CA GLY A 118 -12.72 -8.06 -22.47
C GLY A 118 -12.04 -9.27 -21.83
N PRO A 119 -12.34 -10.51 -22.27
CA PRO A 119 -11.75 -11.70 -21.68
C PRO A 119 -10.22 -11.70 -21.83
N ALA A 120 -9.51 -11.92 -20.72
CA ALA A 120 -8.07 -11.93 -20.65
C ALA A 120 -7.55 -13.27 -20.11
N LYS A 121 -6.40 -13.69 -20.63
CA LYS A 121 -5.68 -14.90 -20.16
C LYS A 121 -5.03 -14.68 -18.79
N SER A 122 -4.63 -13.44 -18.51
CA SER A 122 -3.92 -13.05 -17.30
C SER A 122 -4.52 -11.80 -16.67
N THR A 123 -4.19 -11.57 -15.40
CA THR A 123 -4.48 -10.32 -14.70
C THR A 123 -3.35 -9.97 -13.73
N THR A 124 -3.24 -8.71 -13.36
CA THR A 124 -2.26 -8.23 -12.38
C THR A 124 -2.96 -7.82 -11.11
N LEU A 125 -2.60 -8.47 -9.99
CA LEU A 125 -3.01 -8.05 -8.65
C LEU A 125 -1.91 -7.18 -8.05
N VAL A 126 -2.26 -5.97 -7.62
CA VAL A 126 -1.35 -5.07 -6.91
C VAL A 126 -1.58 -5.19 -5.40
N LEU A 127 -0.54 -5.56 -4.65
CA LEU A 127 -0.57 -5.65 -3.20
C LEU A 127 0.24 -4.52 -2.58
N THR A 128 -0.33 -3.85 -1.58
CA THR A 128 0.43 -2.94 -0.72
C THR A 128 0.85 -3.68 0.54
N LEU A 129 2.16 -3.85 0.71
CA LEU A 129 2.75 -4.43 1.92
C LEU A 129 2.96 -3.33 2.96
N ASP A 130 2.31 -3.46 4.12
CA ASP A 130 2.41 -2.48 5.20
C ASP A 130 3.41 -2.91 6.28
N GLY A 131 4.67 -2.54 6.08
CA GLY A 131 5.75 -2.81 7.01
C GLY A 131 5.71 -1.98 8.29
N TYR A 132 4.95 -0.87 8.34
CA TYR A 132 4.77 -0.13 9.59
C TYR A 132 4.01 -0.93 10.65
N SER A 133 2.97 -1.64 10.21
CA SER A 133 2.17 -2.50 11.09
C SER A 133 2.81 -3.88 11.26
N ALA A 134 3.37 -4.45 10.18
CA ALA A 134 3.80 -5.84 10.15
C ALA A 134 5.21 -6.02 9.53
N PRO A 135 6.28 -5.47 10.16
CA PRO A 135 7.59 -5.35 9.53
C PRO A 135 8.22 -6.71 9.16
N LEU A 136 8.07 -7.73 9.99
CA LEU A 136 8.68 -9.05 9.75
C LEU A 136 7.91 -9.87 8.72
N SER A 137 6.58 -9.92 8.80
CA SER A 137 5.78 -10.70 7.85
C SER A 137 5.78 -10.05 6.47
N ALA A 138 5.63 -8.72 6.39
CA ALA A 138 5.77 -7.97 5.14
C ALA A 138 7.21 -8.07 4.58
N GLY A 139 8.22 -7.94 5.44
CA GLY A 139 9.63 -8.06 5.04
C GLY A 139 9.99 -9.42 4.48
N ASN A 140 9.52 -10.50 5.12
CA ASN A 140 9.75 -11.83 4.59
C ASN A 140 8.96 -12.12 3.32
N PHE A 141 7.70 -11.68 3.24
CA PHE A 141 6.93 -11.84 2.01
C PHE A 141 7.64 -11.14 0.85
N LEU A 142 8.09 -9.90 1.05
CA LEU A 142 8.85 -9.15 0.06
C LEU A 142 10.16 -9.86 -0.33
N LYS A 143 10.93 -10.37 0.63
CA LYS A 143 12.12 -11.17 0.34
C LYS A 143 11.79 -12.38 -0.55
N ASN A 144 10.74 -13.13 -0.21
CA ASN A 144 10.31 -14.28 -0.99
C ASN A 144 9.92 -13.92 -2.43
N VAL A 145 9.27 -12.76 -2.62
CA VAL A 145 8.96 -12.21 -3.95
C VAL A 145 10.25 -11.92 -4.72
N LEU A 146 11.19 -11.18 -4.12
CA LEU A 146 12.47 -10.83 -4.75
C LEU A 146 13.33 -12.04 -5.11
N GLU A 147 13.19 -13.12 -4.34
CA GLU A 147 13.90 -14.39 -4.56
C GLU A 147 13.12 -15.36 -5.46
N GLY A 148 12.04 -14.91 -6.13
CA GLY A 148 11.27 -15.68 -7.11
C GLY A 148 10.54 -16.89 -6.52
N LEU A 149 10.29 -16.92 -5.20
CA LEU A 149 9.69 -18.08 -4.53
C LEU A 149 8.32 -18.44 -5.09
N TYR A 150 7.55 -17.41 -5.47
CA TYR A 150 6.17 -17.53 -5.94
C TYR A 150 6.07 -17.64 -7.47
N ASP A 151 7.17 -17.51 -8.19
CA ASP A 151 7.17 -17.51 -9.65
C ASP A 151 6.78 -18.88 -10.20
N ASN A 152 5.89 -18.89 -11.21
CA ASN A 152 5.40 -20.10 -11.87
C ASN A 152 4.80 -21.13 -10.90
N ARG A 153 4.18 -20.67 -9.80
CA ARG A 153 3.56 -21.54 -8.79
C ARG A 153 2.05 -21.64 -8.98
N PRO A 154 1.47 -22.84 -8.82
CA PRO A 154 0.03 -22.97 -8.73
C PRO A 154 -0.46 -22.35 -7.41
N ILE A 155 -1.52 -21.57 -7.52
CA ILE A 155 -2.24 -21.01 -6.37
C ILE A 155 -3.42 -21.93 -6.08
N GLN A 156 -3.51 -22.39 -4.84
CA GLN A 156 -4.67 -23.12 -4.35
C GLN A 156 -5.62 -22.13 -3.69
N VAL A 157 -6.82 -22.00 -4.25
CA VAL A 157 -7.86 -21.15 -3.70
C VAL A 157 -8.94 -22.06 -3.15
N ASN A 158 -9.31 -21.84 -1.89
CA ASN A 158 -10.53 -22.38 -1.32
C ASN A 158 -11.43 -21.21 -0.87
N TYR A 159 -12.58 -21.51 -0.27
CA TYR A 159 -13.53 -20.47 0.11
C TYR A 159 -13.00 -19.48 1.16
N THR A 160 -12.07 -19.90 2.01
CA THR A 160 -11.60 -19.12 3.17
C THR A 160 -10.16 -18.62 3.03
N SER A 161 -9.41 -19.09 2.02
CA SER A 161 -7.97 -18.89 1.97
C SER A 161 -7.36 -19.15 0.60
N VAL A 162 -6.23 -18.49 0.37
CA VAL A 162 -5.39 -18.60 -0.82
C VAL A 162 -4.01 -19.07 -0.38
N PHE A 163 -3.54 -20.18 -0.92
CA PHE A 163 -2.26 -20.80 -0.54
C PHE A 163 -1.35 -21.01 -1.75
N VAL A 164 -0.06 -20.81 -1.53
CA VAL A 164 1.00 -21.11 -2.49
C VAL A 164 2.04 -21.97 -1.79
N GLN A 165 2.29 -23.18 -2.30
CA GLN A 165 3.28 -24.09 -1.73
C GLN A 165 4.69 -23.68 -2.15
N ALA A 166 5.60 -23.61 -1.18
CA ALA A 166 7.03 -23.44 -1.43
C ALA A 166 7.62 -24.68 -2.14
N PRO A 167 8.72 -24.52 -2.90
CA PRO A 167 9.46 -25.66 -3.44
C PRO A 167 9.89 -26.64 -2.33
N PRO A 168 9.91 -27.95 -2.60
CA PRO A 168 10.40 -28.96 -1.65
C PRO A 168 11.84 -28.71 -1.19
N SER A 169 12.65 -28.04 -2.02
CA SER A 169 14.04 -27.70 -1.75
C SER A 169 14.24 -26.48 -0.86
N ARG A 170 13.16 -25.81 -0.42
CA ARG A 170 13.25 -24.55 0.32
C ARG A 170 12.26 -24.54 1.49
N GLU A 171 12.77 -24.83 2.69
CA GLU A 171 12.01 -24.65 3.92
C GLU A 171 11.74 -23.16 4.18
N ARG A 172 10.50 -22.86 4.56
CA ARG A 172 10.11 -21.52 4.99
C ARG A 172 10.50 -21.38 6.47
N PRO A 173 11.39 -20.44 6.85
CA PRO A 173 11.71 -20.23 8.25
C PRO A 173 10.44 -19.82 9.01
N PRO A 174 10.28 -20.24 10.28
CA PRO A 174 9.13 -19.83 11.10
C PRO A 174 9.22 -18.32 11.33
N ILE A 175 8.13 -17.62 11.04
CA ILE A 175 8.04 -16.17 11.22
C ILE A 175 6.84 -15.88 12.08
N PRO A 176 7.02 -15.12 13.17
CA PRO A 176 5.90 -14.73 14.01
C PRO A 176 4.90 -13.94 13.18
N LEU A 177 3.64 -14.39 13.22
CA LEU A 177 2.54 -13.70 12.55
C LEU A 177 2.19 -12.38 13.24
N GLU A 178 2.42 -12.30 14.55
CA GLU A 178 2.20 -11.12 15.37
C GLU A 178 3.40 -10.90 16.31
N ILE A 179 3.88 -9.67 16.41
CA ILE A 179 4.84 -9.26 17.43
C ILE A 179 4.09 -8.37 18.39
N LEU A 180 3.89 -8.85 19.61
CA LEU A 180 3.29 -8.03 20.64
C LEU A 180 4.35 -7.08 21.24
N PRO A 181 3.98 -5.82 21.53
CA PRO A 181 4.81 -4.95 22.33
C PRO A 181 5.15 -5.64 23.66
N ALA A 182 6.38 -5.42 24.15
CA ALA A 182 6.80 -5.98 25.43
C ALA A 182 5.78 -5.64 26.53
N GLY A 183 5.18 -6.67 27.14
CA GLY A 183 4.17 -6.53 28.20
C GLY A 183 2.73 -6.84 27.79
N VAL A 184 2.43 -7.01 26.50
CA VAL A 184 1.10 -7.45 26.04
C VAL A 184 1.10 -8.98 25.92
N ARG A 185 0.18 -9.67 26.61
CA ARG A 185 0.07 -11.14 26.59
C ARG A 185 -0.38 -11.63 25.21
N SER A 186 0.27 -12.67 24.69
CA SER A 186 -0.22 -13.44 23.55
C SER A 186 -1.60 -14.04 23.86
N PRO A 187 -2.56 -14.03 22.91
CA PRO A 187 -3.75 -14.85 23.03
C PRO A 187 -3.31 -16.31 23.12
N LEU A 188 -3.89 -17.03 24.09
CA LEU A 188 -3.71 -18.47 24.31
C LEU A 188 -4.17 -19.28 23.10
#